data_AF-A0A2E7QZF2-F1
#
_entry.id   AF-A0A2E7QZF2-F1
#
_cell.length_a   1.000
_cell.length_b   1.000
_cell.length_c   1.000
_cell.angle_alpha   90.00
_cell.angle_beta   90.00
_cell.angle_gamma   90.00
#
_symmetry.space_group_name_H-M   'P 1'
#
loop_
_entity.id
_entity.type
_entity.pdbx_description
1 polymer ?
#
loop_
_entity_poly.entity_id
_entity_poly.type
_entity_poly.pdbx_seq_one_letter_code
_entity_poly.pdbx_strand_id
1 'polypeptide(L)'
;MRYHFWYVLIHIGLGVIGYQYFTFTNIGGLYAFGVSLAVQAYAIFEIHRDAKPKFDASLRSAKSLKAAEEMKADYRKRLSRVWFMRSCMYALLTLLSTMAVRGGGT
;
A
#
# COMPACT_ATOMS: atom_id res chain seq x y z
N MET A 1 -6.54 -14.33 -7.35
CA MET A 1 -7.97 -14.10 -7.01
C MET A 1 -8.30 -14.38 -5.54
N ARG A 2 -7.91 -15.54 -4.95
CA ARG A 2 -8.33 -15.94 -3.59
C ARG A 2 -7.82 -15.05 -2.42
N TYR A 3 -6.70 -14.36 -2.61
CA TYR A 3 -6.06 -13.53 -1.55
C TYR A 3 -6.52 -12.07 -1.51
N HIS A 4 -7.16 -11.56 -2.57
CA HIS A 4 -7.68 -10.19 -2.61
C HIS A 4 -8.85 -9.96 -1.64
N PHE A 5 -9.68 -10.99 -1.41
CA PHE A 5 -10.85 -10.89 -0.53
C PHE A 5 -10.48 -10.70 0.93
N TRP A 6 -9.51 -11.47 1.43
CA TRP A 6 -8.95 -11.30 2.78
C TRP A 6 -8.26 -9.94 2.95
N TYR A 7 -7.61 -9.45 1.89
CA TYR A 7 -6.99 -8.13 1.86
C TYR A 7 -7.99 -6.99 2.06
N VAL A 8 -9.15 -7.08 1.41
CA VAL A 8 -10.24 -6.10 1.52
C VAL A 8 -10.87 -6.16 2.91
N LEU A 9 -11.05 -7.36 3.48
CA LEU A 9 -11.55 -7.51 4.85
C LEU A 9 -10.62 -6.90 5.90
N ILE A 10 -9.30 -7.05 5.74
CA ILE A 10 -8.32 -6.41 6.63
C ILE A 10 -8.38 -4.87 6.48
N HIS A 11 -8.57 -4.35 5.27
CA HIS A 11 -8.73 -2.91 5.05
C HIS A 11 -10.01 -2.35 5.68
N ILE A 12 -11.13 -3.07 5.54
CA ILE A 12 -12.42 -2.67 6.13
C ILE A 12 -12.33 -2.78 7.66
N GLY A 13 -11.77 -3.87 8.19
CA GLY A 13 -11.58 -4.09 9.63
C GLY A 13 -10.68 -3.03 10.28
N LEU A 14 -9.55 -2.69 9.66
CA LEU A 14 -8.68 -1.60 10.13
C LEU A 14 -9.31 -0.22 9.94
N GLY A 15 -10.11 -0.03 8.90
CA GLY A 15 -10.91 1.19 8.71
C GLY A 15 -11.94 1.38 9.84
N VAL A 16 -12.59 0.30 10.29
CA VAL A 16 -13.57 0.31 11.39
C VAL A 16 -12.91 0.45 12.77
N ILE A 17 -11.77 -0.21 13.03
CA ILE A 17 -10.99 0.02 14.26
C ILE A 17 -10.45 1.45 14.29
N GLY A 18 -9.99 1.94 13.14
CA GLY A 18 -9.52 3.30 12.95
C GLY A 18 -10.64 4.34 13.10
N TYR A 19 -11.88 4.05 12.74
CA TYR A 19 -13.04 4.92 12.92
C TYR A 19 -13.18 5.45 14.36
N GLN A 20 -12.83 4.63 15.35
CA GLN A 20 -12.87 5.00 16.76
C GLN A 20 -11.73 5.95 17.18
N TYR A 21 -10.60 5.94 16.44
CA TYR A 21 -9.40 6.75 16.70
C TYR A 21 -9.25 7.97 15.76
N PHE A 22 -9.78 7.92 14.54
CA PHE A 22 -9.62 8.97 13.52
C PHE A 22 -10.49 10.21 13.78
N THR A 23 -11.49 10.10 14.66
CA THR A 23 -12.63 11.03 14.70
C THR A 23 -12.43 12.30 15.54
N PHE A 24 -11.26 12.54 16.14
CA PHE A 24 -11.12 13.68 17.06
C PHE A 24 -10.22 14.84 16.62
N THR A 25 -9.41 14.74 15.55
CA THR A 25 -8.53 15.85 15.11
C THR A 25 -8.08 15.70 13.64
N ASN A 26 -7.50 16.75 13.04
CA ASN A 26 -6.78 16.70 11.73
C ASN A 26 -5.70 15.59 11.65
N ILE A 27 -5.36 14.96 12.77
CA ILE A 27 -4.43 13.84 12.90
C ILE A 27 -5.06 12.52 12.37
N GLY A 28 -6.39 12.43 12.29
CA GLY A 28 -7.10 11.26 11.76
C GLY A 28 -6.67 10.88 10.34
N GLY A 29 -6.42 11.86 9.47
CA GLY A 29 -5.86 11.63 8.13
C GLY A 29 -4.44 11.06 8.18
N LEU A 30 -3.62 11.49 9.15
CA LEU A 30 -2.26 11.00 9.34
C LEU A 30 -2.24 9.54 9.81
N TYR A 31 -3.12 9.20 10.77
CA TYR A 31 -3.26 7.82 11.23
C TYR A 31 -3.85 6.92 10.14
N ALA A 32 -4.84 7.38 9.37
CA ALA A 32 -5.42 6.62 8.26
C ALA A 32 -4.37 6.36 7.18
N PHE A 33 -3.53 7.34 6.90
CA PHE A 33 -2.39 7.18 6.00
C PHE A 33 -1.33 6.22 6.56
N GLY A 34 -0.99 6.33 7.84
CA GLY A 34 -0.03 5.44 8.50
C GLY A 34 -0.47 3.97 8.54
N VAL A 35 -1.74 3.73 8.87
CA VAL A 35 -2.34 2.39 8.83
C VAL A 35 -2.34 1.86 7.40
N SER A 36 -2.74 2.68 6.43
CA SER A 36 -2.71 2.33 5.01
C SER A 36 -1.29 1.96 4.54
N LEU A 37 -0.26 2.73 4.94
CA LEU A 37 1.14 2.41 4.63
C LEU A 37 1.54 1.01 5.14
N ALA A 38 1.19 0.70 6.39
CA ALA A 38 1.50 -0.59 7.00
C ALA A 38 0.82 -1.76 6.27
N VAL A 39 -0.48 -1.64 5.98
CA VAL A 39 -1.21 -2.69 5.25
C VAL A 39 -0.73 -2.80 3.81
N GLN A 40 -0.41 -1.69 3.14
CA GLN A 40 0.10 -1.73 1.77
C GLN A 40 1.55 -2.25 1.70
N ALA A 41 2.33 -2.16 2.77
CA ALA A 41 3.69 -2.71 2.81
C ALA A 41 3.69 -4.24 2.59
N TYR A 42 2.70 -4.94 3.15
CA TYR A 42 2.55 -6.39 2.93
C TYR A 42 2.20 -6.72 1.46
N ALA A 43 1.33 -5.94 0.81
CA ALA A 43 0.97 -6.15 -0.60
C ALA A 43 2.19 -5.94 -1.50
N ILE A 44 3.00 -4.96 -1.17
CA ILE A 44 4.23 -4.65 -1.88
C ILE A 44 5.29 -5.73 -1.65
N PHE A 45 5.34 -6.32 -0.45
CA PHE A 45 6.17 -7.49 -0.20
C PHE A 45 5.75 -8.68 -1.06
N GLU A 46 4.45 -8.95 -1.22
CA GLU A 46 3.98 -10.02 -2.10
C GLU A 46 4.30 -9.74 -3.58
N ILE A 47 4.05 -8.51 -4.05
CA ILE A 47 4.43 -8.09 -5.42
C ILE A 47 5.94 -8.22 -5.60
N HIS A 48 6.74 -7.81 -4.61
CA HIS A 48 8.18 -7.95 -4.64
C HIS A 48 8.58 -9.42 -4.70
N ARG A 49 8.01 -10.30 -3.87
CA ARG A 49 8.30 -11.72 -3.85
C ARG A 49 8.07 -12.37 -5.21
N ASP A 50 7.00 -12.00 -5.90
CA ASP A 50 6.66 -12.56 -7.21
C ASP A 50 7.46 -11.92 -8.36
N ALA A 51 7.81 -10.64 -8.24
CA ALA A 51 8.58 -9.90 -9.25
C ALA A 51 10.10 -10.10 -9.14
N LYS A 52 10.61 -10.41 -7.94
CA LYS A 52 12.04 -10.53 -7.66
C LYS A 52 12.73 -11.62 -8.49
N PRO A 53 12.19 -12.84 -8.68
CA PRO A 53 12.83 -13.85 -9.51
C PRO A 53 12.98 -13.41 -10.98
N LYS A 54 11.97 -12.73 -11.52
CA LYS A 54 12.01 -12.18 -12.88
C LYS A 54 13.03 -11.05 -12.99
N PHE A 55 13.06 -10.17 -11.98
CA PHE A 55 14.04 -9.09 -11.90
C PHE A 55 15.48 -9.63 -11.79
N ASP A 56 15.72 -10.63 -10.95
CA ASP A 56 17.04 -11.26 -10.77
C ASP A 56 17.51 -11.95 -12.07
N ALA A 57 16.59 -12.57 -12.82
CA ALA A 57 16.89 -13.11 -14.14
C ALA A 57 17.32 -12.01 -15.13
N SER A 58 16.62 -10.88 -15.15
CA SER A 58 17.02 -9.72 -15.96
C SER A 58 18.33 -9.08 -15.48
N LEU A 59 18.57 -9.05 -14.17
CA LEU A 59 19.77 -8.49 -13.56
C LEU A 59 21.03 -9.30 -13.92
N ARG A 60 20.91 -10.64 -13.98
CA ARG A 60 22.01 -11.52 -14.44
C ARG A 60 22.42 -11.27 -15.88
N SER A 61 21.51 -10.72 -16.70
CA SER A 61 21.80 -10.37 -18.09
C SER A 61 22.35 -8.94 -18.25
N ALA A 62 22.63 -8.22 -17.15
CA ALA A 62 23.16 -6.87 -17.20
C ALA A 62 24.60 -6.86 -17.75
N LYS A 63 24.86 -5.97 -18.72
CA LYS A 63 26.16 -5.86 -19.41
C LYS A 63 27.27 -5.22 -18.56
N SER A 64 26.92 -4.54 -17.47
CA SER A 64 27.89 -3.84 -16.61
C SER A 64 27.38 -3.68 -15.19
N LEU A 65 28.30 -3.48 -14.23
CA LEU A 65 27.96 -3.21 -12.83
C LEU A 65 27.11 -1.94 -12.67
N LYS A 66 27.42 -0.89 -13.44
CA LYS A 66 26.64 0.37 -13.44
C LYS A 66 25.21 0.16 -13.94
N ALA A 67 25.02 -0.63 -14.99
CA ALA A 67 23.69 -0.97 -15.50
C ALA A 67 22.90 -1.80 -14.47
N ALA A 68 23.56 -2.72 -13.76
CA ALA A 68 22.93 -3.49 -12.69
C ALA A 68 22.49 -2.60 -11.50
N GLU A 69 23.25 -1.57 -11.15
CA GLU A 69 22.86 -0.61 -10.11
C GLU A 69 21.68 0.25 -10.54
N GLU A 70 21.68 0.77 -11.78
CA GLU A 70 20.54 1.54 -12.32
C GLU A 70 19.26 0.69 -12.36
N MET A 71 19.35 -0.59 -12.76
CA MET A 71 18.20 -1.50 -12.73
C MET A 71 17.66 -1.71 -11.31
N LYS A 72 18.53 -1.83 -10.29
CA LYS A 72 18.10 -1.94 -8.88
C LYS A 72 17.42 -0.67 -8.39
N ALA A 73 17.96 0.49 -8.74
CA ALA A 73 17.38 1.78 -8.37
C ALA A 73 16.01 1.99 -9.00
N ASP A 74 15.86 1.70 -10.30
CA ASP A 74 14.58 1.82 -11.00
C ASP A 74 13.54 0.84 -10.46
N TYR A 75 13.94 -0.40 -10.17
CA TYR A 75 13.06 -1.41 -9.56
C TYR A 75 12.52 -0.95 -8.19
N ARG A 76 13.40 -0.43 -7.31
CA ARG A 76 12.99 0.11 -6.01
C ARG A 76 12.07 1.32 -6.18
N LYS A 77 12.37 2.22 -7.12
CA LYS A 77 11.56 3.42 -7.40
C LYS A 77 10.17 3.05 -7.89
N ARG A 78 10.04 2.02 -8.74
CA ARG A 78 8.73 1.53 -9.20
C ARG A 78 7.93 0.93 -8.06
N LEU A 79 8.56 0.09 -7.23
CA LEU A 79 7.89 -0.49 -6.06
C LEU A 79 7.43 0.58 -5.06
N SER A 80 8.29 1.55 -4.73
CA SER A 80 7.92 2.63 -3.80
C SER A 80 6.83 3.53 -4.37
N ARG A 81 6.84 3.80 -5.67
CA ARG A 81 5.78 4.57 -6.33
C ARG A 81 4.43 3.85 -6.24
N VAL A 82 4.40 2.55 -6.53
CA VAL A 82 3.18 1.75 -6.44
C VAL A 82 2.70 1.67 -4.99
N TRP A 83 3.62 1.47 -4.04
CA TRP A 83 3.31 1.46 -2.61
C TRP A 83 2.66 2.76 -2.15
N PHE A 84 3.25 3.90 -2.50
CA PHE A 84 2.76 5.22 -2.12
C PHE A 84 1.39 5.50 -2.74
N MET A 85 1.22 5.27 -4.05
CA MET A 85 -0.05 5.50 -4.75
C MET A 85 -1.19 4.67 -4.15
N ARG A 86 -0.93 3.37 -3.88
CA ARG A 86 -1.93 2.52 -3.23
C ARG A 86 -2.23 3.03 -1.81
N SER A 87 -1.21 3.40 -1.04
CA SER A 87 -1.40 3.90 0.33
C SER A 87 -2.27 5.15 0.37
N CYS A 88 -2.05 6.11 -0.55
CA CYS A 88 -2.91 7.30 -0.70
C CYS A 88 -4.34 6.93 -1.08
N MET A 89 -4.52 6.05 -2.07
CA MET A 89 -5.85 5.66 -2.56
C MET A 89 -6.67 4.96 -1.47
N TYR A 90 -6.05 4.03 -0.73
CA TYR A 90 -6.74 3.32 0.36
C TYR A 90 -6.95 4.18 1.60
N ALA A 91 -6.06 5.15 1.87
CA ALA A 91 -6.29 6.14 2.92
C ALA A 91 -7.49 7.04 2.58
N LEU A 92 -7.57 7.54 1.34
CA LEU A 92 -8.72 8.30 0.85
C LEU A 92 -10.01 7.47 0.91
N LEU A 93 -9.96 6.20 0.48
CA LEU A 93 -11.11 5.30 0.57
C LEU A 93 -11.56 5.13 2.02
N THR A 94 -10.62 4.96 2.95
CA THR A 94 -10.91 4.81 4.39
C THR A 94 -11.57 6.06 4.95
N LEU A 95 -11.07 7.24 4.59
CA LEU A 95 -11.65 8.53 4.97
C LEU A 95 -13.06 8.70 4.38
N LEU A 96 -13.25 8.40 3.09
CA LEU A 96 -14.56 8.48 2.44
C LEU A 96 -15.57 7.50 3.03
N SER A 97 -15.17 6.24 3.29
CA SER A 97 -16.02 5.25 3.95
C SER A 97 -16.39 5.69 5.37
N THR A 98 -15.45 6.27 6.11
CA THR A 98 -15.69 6.84 7.44
C THR A 98 -16.70 7.99 7.39
N MET A 99 -16.58 8.88 6.40
CA MET A 99 -17.54 9.97 6.17
C MET A 99 -18.93 9.45 5.76
N ALA A 100 -19.00 8.43 4.90
CA ALA A 100 -20.26 7.83 4.46
C ALA A 100 -21.03 7.14 5.59
N VAL A 101 -20.33 6.37 6.44
CA VAL A 101 -20.93 5.74 7.64
C VAL A 101 -21.47 6.80 8.60
N ARG A 102 -20.78 7.94 8.74
CA ARG A 102 -21.25 9.08 9.54
C ARG A 102 -22.44 9.81 8.90
N GLY A 103 -22.47 9.97 7.58
CA GLY A 103 -23.56 10.64 6.86
C GLY A 103 -24.88 9.85 6.83
N GLY A 104 -24.84 8.55 7.11
CA GLY A 104 -26.02 7.70 7.32
C GLY A 104 -26.56 7.68 8.76
N GLY A 105 -25.89 8.38 9.69
CA GLY A 105 -26.34 8.56 11.07
C GLY A 105 -26.97 9.94 11.26
N THR A 106 -28.15 10.16 10.67
CA THR A 106 -29.13 11.13 11.18
C THR A 106 -29.86 10.54 12.37
#